data_AF-A0A8H8U8Y8-F1
#
_entry.id   AF-A0A8H8U8Y8-F1
#
_cell.length_a   1.000
_cell.length_b   1.000
_cell.length_c   1.000
_cell.angle_alpha   90.00
_cell.angle_beta   90.00
_cell.angle_gamma   90.00
#
_symmetry.space_group_name_H-M   'P 1'
#
loop_
_entity.id
_entity.type
_entity.pdbx_description
1 polymer ?
#
loop_
_entity_poly.entity_id
_entity_poly.type
_entity_poly.pdbx_seq_one_letter_code
_entity_poly.pdbx_strand_id
1 'polypeptide(L)'
;MQLNLIVPVTDGEKQVGDEEIHGRLWRMTGPHDIETPGNLEFHCVSYVWGSGIEKIGSFFDCKRDISDQTRPALAAAIKAAAAAASQDETHAPLVEVFWIDAICIPQLETPERYRTLERQVKQKSCIVMGWIYSAALSVLIVLQHPIWRIIESVSAVEKKSPRVLSYDEMQIVEKDKWISRVWTYQELVNGYPVFFTTLEPTISGHAIGSGKFFNCVGFSLDTWKRASGKGYIAVLETFHNLDTLQDTLADLQLGNYLDRTAFGILSNMALRTFVPAFAQNRLLASLGALSKDTSWGPPSTTLAELAEKLMSICESKGDFSFIYTSDVRDTSPGLGWRPSPSQLAADEPMNLVPVANWSTWGTQNGHRDLKGLWLDEMVHLKPADKIDDEVENVLQKIMYGSPALEQSEKQSDAVNDGIFPHKKSGEEELSSGLLRFLRKIGFKGHGEPQVCKQGLFFSQLGLESCEPVQIYVSSSLRWTFGSPGLATWKESGESRYCAGVFTGIPKTEVPQSVLLG
;
A
#
# COMPACT_ATOMS: atom_id res chain seq x y z
N MET A 1 -18.09 -13.02 -16.47
CA MET A 1 -17.58 -11.62 -16.50
C MET A 1 -16.51 -11.44 -17.59
N GLN A 2 -16.21 -10.22 -18.07
CA GLN A 2 -15.45 -10.03 -19.33
C GLN A 2 -14.03 -9.47 -19.17
N LEU A 3 -13.03 -10.19 -19.70
CA LEU A 3 -11.63 -9.77 -19.77
C LEU A 3 -11.19 -9.68 -21.24
N ASN A 4 -10.70 -8.52 -21.69
CA ASN A 4 -10.05 -8.42 -23.01
C ASN A 4 -8.54 -8.62 -22.84
N LEU A 5 -7.91 -9.34 -23.77
CA LEU A 5 -6.48 -9.65 -23.75
C LEU A 5 -5.87 -9.28 -25.09
N ILE A 6 -4.55 -9.18 -25.15
CA ILE A 6 -3.81 -8.97 -26.38
C ILE A 6 -3.09 -10.28 -26.69
N VAL A 7 -3.35 -10.84 -27.87
CA VAL A 7 -2.82 -12.13 -28.32
C VAL A 7 -2.19 -12.01 -29.71
N PRO A 8 -1.22 -12.87 -30.06
CA PRO A 8 -0.70 -12.93 -31.41
C PRO A 8 -1.76 -13.46 -32.37
N VAL A 9 -1.78 -12.95 -33.59
CA VAL A 9 -2.59 -13.51 -34.68
C VAL A 9 -1.81 -14.69 -35.29
N THR A 10 -2.31 -15.91 -35.11
CA THR A 10 -1.67 -17.12 -35.66
C THR A 10 -2.16 -17.45 -37.07
N ASP A 11 -3.43 -17.16 -37.38
CA ASP A 11 -4.08 -17.48 -38.65
C ASP A 11 -5.10 -16.39 -39.03
N GLY A 12 -5.16 -16.04 -40.33
CA GLY A 12 -6.16 -15.14 -40.91
C GLY A 12 -5.63 -13.80 -41.44
N GLU A 13 -6.49 -13.08 -42.14
CA GLU A 13 -6.18 -11.75 -42.68
C GLU A 13 -6.11 -10.68 -41.58
N LYS A 14 -5.30 -9.65 -41.82
CA LYS A 14 -5.22 -8.47 -40.96
C LYS A 14 -6.60 -7.79 -40.86
N GLN A 15 -7.08 -7.61 -39.64
CA GLN A 15 -8.33 -6.95 -39.33
C GLN A 15 -8.09 -5.50 -38.91
N VAL A 16 -9.16 -4.70 -38.93
CA VAL A 16 -9.14 -3.34 -38.39
C VAL A 16 -8.86 -3.42 -36.89
N GLY A 17 -7.90 -2.62 -36.41
CA GLY A 17 -7.45 -2.65 -35.02
C GLY A 17 -6.36 -3.67 -34.72
N ASP A 18 -5.88 -4.43 -35.71
CA ASP A 18 -4.67 -5.23 -35.53
C ASP A 18 -3.41 -4.37 -35.61
N GLU A 19 -2.46 -4.64 -34.72
CA GLU A 19 -1.22 -3.86 -34.59
C GLU A 19 0.00 -4.73 -34.84
N GLU A 20 0.94 -4.22 -35.61
CA GLU A 20 2.22 -4.90 -35.84
C GLU A 20 3.24 -4.43 -34.80
N ILE A 21 3.78 -5.36 -34.02
CA ILE A 21 4.78 -5.11 -32.98
C ILE A 21 5.88 -6.15 -33.15
N HIS A 22 7.13 -5.68 -33.34
CA HIS A 22 8.30 -6.52 -33.61
C HIS A 22 8.12 -7.49 -34.78
N GLY A 23 7.45 -7.05 -35.85
CA GLY A 23 7.22 -7.86 -37.07
C GLY A 23 6.17 -8.96 -36.91
N ARG A 24 5.43 -8.97 -35.80
CA ARG A 24 4.31 -9.89 -35.57
C ARG A 24 3.02 -9.10 -35.39
N LEU A 25 1.93 -9.66 -35.91
CA LEU A 25 0.60 -9.07 -35.78
C LEU A 25 -0.05 -9.48 -34.46
N TRP A 26 -0.60 -8.50 -33.75
CA TRP A 26 -1.28 -8.67 -32.47
C TRP A 26 -2.71 -8.17 -32.58
N ARG A 27 -3.60 -8.81 -31.83
CA ARG A 27 -5.02 -8.48 -31.80
C ARG A 27 -5.53 -8.42 -30.37
N MET A 28 -6.40 -7.45 -30.12
CA MET A 28 -7.21 -7.44 -28.91
C MET A 28 -8.32 -8.48 -29.05
N THR A 29 -8.40 -9.42 -28.11
CA THR A 29 -9.46 -10.40 -28.09
C THR A 29 -10.80 -9.76 -27.80
N GLY A 30 -11.87 -10.46 -28.19
CA GLY A 30 -13.19 -10.20 -27.62
C GLY A 30 -13.20 -10.56 -26.13
N PRO A 31 -14.27 -10.18 -25.42
CA PRO A 31 -14.36 -10.41 -23.99
C PRO A 31 -14.33 -11.90 -23.65
N HIS A 32 -13.29 -12.34 -22.95
CA HIS A 32 -13.22 -13.68 -22.37
C HIS A 32 -14.12 -13.78 -21.15
N ASP A 33 -14.90 -14.86 -21.07
CA ASP A 33 -15.67 -15.16 -19.87
C ASP A 33 -14.80 -15.86 -18.82
N ILE A 34 -14.49 -15.15 -17.74
CA ILE A 34 -13.66 -15.69 -16.65
C ILE A 34 -14.37 -16.77 -15.80
N GLU A 35 -15.68 -16.93 -15.97
CA GLU A 35 -16.44 -18.01 -15.31
C GLU A 35 -16.41 -19.31 -16.10
N THR A 36 -15.96 -19.27 -17.36
CA THR A 36 -15.75 -20.47 -18.17
C THR A 36 -14.41 -21.10 -17.76
N PRO A 37 -14.38 -22.39 -17.34
CA PRO A 37 -13.15 -23.05 -16.93
C PRO A 37 -12.18 -23.21 -18.12
N GLY A 38 -11.23 -22.29 -18.17
CA GLY A 38 -10.00 -22.37 -18.93
C GLY A 38 -8.92 -21.61 -18.16
N ASN A 39 -7.70 -22.16 -18.09
CA ASN A 39 -6.58 -21.45 -17.50
C ASN A 39 -6.24 -20.27 -18.42
N LEU A 40 -6.76 -19.08 -18.10
CA LEU A 40 -6.33 -17.84 -18.72
C LEU A 40 -4.95 -17.49 -18.14
N GLU A 41 -3.90 -17.91 -18.83
CA GLU A 41 -2.54 -17.50 -18.52
C GLU A 41 -2.22 -16.23 -19.30
N PHE A 42 -1.89 -15.15 -18.60
CA PHE A 42 -1.56 -13.87 -19.21
C PHE A 42 -0.61 -13.05 -18.32
N HIS A 43 0.13 -12.14 -18.93
CA HIS A 43 0.98 -11.17 -18.26
C HIS A 43 0.27 -9.83 -18.11
N CYS A 44 0.36 -9.20 -16.94
CA CYS A 44 -0.06 -7.81 -16.78
C CYS A 44 1.09 -6.86 -17.09
N VAL A 45 0.79 -5.78 -17.81
CA VAL A 45 1.75 -4.71 -18.11
C VAL A 45 1.44 -3.50 -17.26
N SER A 46 2.41 -3.07 -16.45
CA SER A 46 2.34 -1.86 -15.64
C SER A 46 3.36 -0.84 -16.13
N TYR A 47 2.93 0.40 -16.31
CA TYR A 47 3.78 1.51 -16.77
C TYR A 47 3.22 2.86 -16.32
N VAL A 48 4.01 3.91 -16.48
CA VAL A 48 3.61 5.29 -16.22
C VAL A 48 3.24 5.99 -17.52
N TRP A 49 2.12 6.72 -17.49
CA TRP A 49 1.71 7.57 -18.61
C TRP A 49 2.74 8.68 -18.84
N GLY A 50 3.15 8.85 -20.09
CA GLY A 50 3.91 10.00 -20.55
C GLY A 50 3.06 11.26 -20.60
N SER A 51 3.69 12.37 -20.97
CA SER A 51 3.01 13.65 -21.19
C SER A 51 2.25 13.71 -22.52
N GLY A 52 2.52 12.76 -23.42
CA GLY A 52 1.87 12.68 -24.73
C GLY A 52 0.60 11.84 -24.70
N ILE A 53 -0.26 12.10 -25.69
CA ILE A 53 -1.47 11.32 -25.95
C ILE A 53 -1.33 10.71 -27.35
N GLU A 54 -1.52 9.40 -27.43
CA GLU A 54 -1.58 8.67 -28.70
C GLU A 54 -2.86 9.10 -29.45
N LYS A 55 -2.77 9.22 -30.79
CA LYS A 55 -3.93 9.63 -31.58
C LYS A 55 -5.07 8.61 -31.44
N ILE A 56 -6.30 9.08 -31.23
CA ILE A 56 -7.48 8.22 -31.16
C ILE A 56 -7.57 7.33 -32.41
N GLY A 57 -7.77 6.03 -32.20
CA GLY A 57 -7.84 4.99 -33.22
C GLY A 57 -6.49 4.55 -33.79
N SER A 58 -5.36 5.17 -33.42
CA SER A 58 -4.06 4.80 -34.00
C SER A 58 -3.43 3.56 -33.38
N PHE A 59 -3.92 3.09 -32.23
CA PHE A 59 -3.41 1.89 -31.57
C PHE A 59 -4.56 0.98 -31.15
N PHE A 60 -4.61 -0.22 -31.72
CA PHE A 60 -5.67 -1.22 -31.52
C PHE A 60 -7.09 -0.67 -31.75
N ASP A 61 -7.21 0.31 -32.66
CA ASP A 61 -8.44 1.08 -32.91
C ASP A 61 -9.08 1.67 -31.62
N CYS A 62 -8.24 2.00 -30.63
CA CYS A 62 -8.69 2.49 -29.32
C CYS A 62 -9.44 3.82 -29.46
N LYS A 63 -10.68 3.89 -28.94
CA LYS A 63 -11.59 5.04 -29.11
C LYS A 63 -11.46 6.11 -28.02
N ARG A 64 -10.43 6.02 -27.17
CA ARG A 64 -10.16 6.99 -26.09
C ARG A 64 -8.71 7.43 -26.09
N ASP A 65 -8.46 8.51 -25.36
CA ASP A 65 -7.11 8.96 -25.07
C ASP A 65 -6.36 7.90 -24.26
N ILE A 66 -5.20 7.50 -24.79
CA ILE A 66 -4.22 6.66 -24.13
C ILE A 66 -2.88 7.36 -24.18
N SER A 67 -1.98 7.04 -23.25
CA SER A 67 -0.64 7.61 -23.28
C SER A 67 0.14 7.18 -24.52
N ASP A 68 0.94 8.09 -25.05
CA ASP A 68 2.02 7.83 -26.01
C ASP A 68 2.99 6.70 -25.58
N GLN A 69 3.09 6.43 -24.28
CA GLN A 69 3.92 5.37 -23.72
C GLN A 69 3.28 3.98 -23.80
N THR A 70 2.00 3.87 -24.14
CA THR A 70 1.26 2.60 -24.13
C THR A 70 1.83 1.58 -25.13
N ARG A 71 2.03 2.02 -26.38
CA ARG A 71 2.60 1.19 -27.45
C ARG A 71 4.03 0.74 -27.15
N PRO A 72 4.97 1.63 -26.82
CA PRO A 72 6.34 1.21 -26.52
C PRO A 72 6.41 0.36 -25.24
N ALA A 73 5.56 0.60 -24.23
CA ALA A 73 5.50 -0.25 -23.03
C ALA A 73 5.06 -1.68 -23.34
N LEU A 74 4.01 -1.87 -24.15
CA LEU A 74 3.59 -3.19 -24.58
C LEU A 74 4.70 -3.90 -25.39
N ALA A 75 5.36 -3.16 -26.29
CA ALA A 75 6.47 -3.69 -27.08
C ALA A 75 7.65 -4.15 -26.20
N ALA A 76 7.97 -3.40 -25.14
CA ALA A 76 8.97 -3.79 -24.15
C ALA A 76 8.55 -5.04 -23.37
N ALA A 77 7.30 -5.08 -22.89
CA ALA A 77 6.75 -6.20 -22.15
C ALA A 77 6.76 -7.52 -22.95
N ILE A 78 6.42 -7.49 -24.24
CA ILE A 78 6.48 -8.67 -25.13
C ILE A 78 7.90 -9.25 -25.16
N LYS A 79 8.93 -8.40 -25.31
CA LYS A 79 10.33 -8.85 -25.27
C LYS A 79 10.73 -9.36 -23.90
N ALA A 80 10.26 -8.70 -22.84
CA ALA A 80 10.54 -9.07 -21.46
C ALA A 80 9.98 -10.46 -21.13
N ALA A 81 8.75 -10.78 -21.52
CA ALA A 81 8.14 -12.09 -21.32
C ALA A 81 8.95 -13.21 -21.99
N ALA A 82 9.36 -13.02 -23.23
CA ALA A 82 10.21 -13.98 -23.95
C ALA A 82 11.58 -14.18 -23.25
N ALA A 83 12.16 -13.10 -22.72
CA ALA A 83 13.42 -13.18 -21.97
C ALA A 83 13.23 -13.87 -20.60
N ALA A 84 12.13 -13.62 -19.90
CA ALA A 84 11.82 -14.24 -18.62
C ALA A 84 11.60 -15.75 -18.77
N ALA A 85 10.84 -16.17 -19.78
CA ALA A 85 10.62 -17.59 -20.07
C ALA A 85 11.91 -18.35 -20.41
N SER A 86 12.87 -17.72 -21.08
CA SER A 86 14.17 -18.36 -21.38
C SER A 86 15.11 -18.47 -20.17
N GLN A 87 14.84 -17.73 -19.10
CA GLN A 87 15.57 -17.83 -17.82
C GLN A 87 14.94 -18.88 -16.87
N ASP A 88 13.76 -19.40 -17.20
CA ASP A 88 13.07 -20.38 -16.37
C ASP A 88 13.64 -21.79 -16.59
N GLU A 89 14.31 -22.31 -15.57
CA GLU A 89 14.88 -23.67 -15.56
C GLU A 89 13.81 -24.77 -15.69
N THR A 90 12.52 -24.45 -15.45
CA THR A 90 11.41 -25.41 -15.55
C THR A 90 10.92 -25.64 -16.99
N HIS A 91 11.39 -24.84 -17.95
CA HIS A 91 11.03 -24.91 -19.38
C HIS A 91 9.51 -24.80 -19.62
N ALA A 92 8.81 -24.02 -18.79
CA ALA A 92 7.40 -23.72 -18.99
C ALA A 92 7.15 -23.11 -20.40
N PRO A 93 5.99 -23.41 -21.03
CA PRO A 93 5.67 -22.87 -22.34
C PRO A 93 5.60 -21.34 -22.29
N LEU A 94 6.12 -20.69 -23.34
CA LEU A 94 6.04 -19.24 -23.47
C LEU A 94 4.58 -18.80 -23.59
N VAL A 95 4.14 -17.97 -22.65
CA VAL A 95 2.82 -17.33 -22.68
C VAL A 95 2.94 -15.98 -23.37
N GLU A 96 2.22 -15.82 -24.48
CA GLU A 96 2.21 -14.60 -25.30
C GLU A 96 0.86 -13.88 -25.22
N VAL A 97 0.29 -13.83 -24.03
CA VAL A 97 -1.01 -13.20 -23.77
C VAL A 97 -0.79 -12.07 -22.79
N PHE A 98 -1.25 -10.87 -23.13
CA PHE A 98 -0.96 -9.66 -22.37
C PHE A 98 -2.23 -8.91 -21.99
N TRP A 99 -2.21 -8.29 -20.82
CA TRP A 99 -3.22 -7.37 -20.35
C TRP A 99 -2.58 -6.01 -20.04
N ILE A 100 -3.16 -4.93 -20.57
CA ILE A 100 -2.73 -3.55 -20.32
C ILE A 100 -3.95 -2.65 -20.12
N ASP A 101 -3.98 -1.91 -19.01
CA ASP A 101 -5.13 -1.13 -18.54
C ASP A 101 -5.66 -0.12 -19.59
N ALA A 102 -4.75 0.47 -20.35
CA ALA A 102 -5.05 1.48 -21.36
C ALA A 102 -5.87 0.94 -22.54
N ILE A 103 -5.85 -0.38 -22.79
CA ILE A 103 -6.48 -0.97 -23.98
C ILE A 103 -7.50 -2.04 -23.59
N CYS A 104 -7.12 -2.93 -22.67
CA CYS A 104 -7.89 -4.11 -22.30
C CYS A 104 -9.12 -3.79 -21.44
N ILE A 105 -9.16 -2.60 -20.81
CA ILE A 105 -10.36 -2.14 -20.10
C ILE A 105 -11.44 -1.77 -21.14
N PRO A 106 -12.67 -2.31 -21.05
CA PRO A 106 -13.74 -2.06 -22.02
C PRO A 106 -13.96 -0.58 -22.33
N GLN A 107 -13.99 -0.29 -23.63
CA GLN A 107 -14.09 1.06 -24.19
C GLN A 107 -15.55 1.54 -24.12
N LEU A 108 -15.95 2.09 -22.98
CA LEU A 108 -17.31 2.63 -22.81
C LEU A 108 -17.42 3.98 -23.55
N GLU A 109 -18.50 4.18 -24.30
CA GLU A 109 -18.81 5.41 -25.05
C GLU A 109 -19.08 6.65 -24.15
N THR A 110 -18.90 6.53 -22.83
CA THR A 110 -19.16 7.61 -21.87
C THR A 110 -17.87 8.08 -21.18
N PRO A 111 -17.70 9.38 -20.86
CA PRO A 111 -16.45 9.99 -20.35
C PRO A 111 -15.89 9.45 -19.02
N GLU A 112 -16.55 8.48 -18.40
CA GLU A 112 -16.36 8.17 -16.99
C GLU A 112 -15.49 6.93 -16.81
N ARG A 113 -14.19 7.11 -17.07
CA ARG A 113 -13.11 6.13 -16.82
C ARG A 113 -13.19 5.51 -15.41
N TYR A 114 -13.62 6.28 -14.41
CA TYR A 114 -13.75 5.83 -13.03
C TYR A 114 -14.81 4.76 -12.85
N ARG A 115 -15.94 4.87 -13.57
CA ARG A 115 -16.96 3.83 -13.50
C ARG A 115 -16.38 2.52 -14.01
N THR A 116 -15.47 2.49 -14.98
CA THR A 116 -14.91 1.24 -15.55
C THR A 116 -14.00 0.46 -14.61
N LEU A 117 -13.40 1.12 -13.60
CA LEU A 117 -12.58 0.45 -12.58
C LEU A 117 -13.43 -0.31 -11.54
N GLU A 118 -14.73 0.01 -11.45
CA GLU A 118 -15.71 -0.69 -10.60
C GLU A 118 -16.84 -1.39 -11.40
N ARG A 119 -17.06 -1.05 -12.68
CA ARG A 119 -18.33 -1.29 -13.38
C ARG A 119 -18.59 -2.76 -13.68
N GLN A 120 -19.72 -3.25 -13.20
CA GLN A 120 -20.69 -3.87 -14.10
C GLN A 120 -21.52 -2.76 -14.77
N VAL A 121 -21.42 -2.57 -16.09
CA VAL A 121 -22.48 -1.84 -16.82
C VAL A 121 -23.52 -2.85 -17.18
N LYS A 122 -24.78 -2.46 -16.99
CA LYS A 122 -26.06 -3.16 -17.21
C LYS A 122 -26.24 -4.10 -18.42
N GLN A 123 -25.20 -4.41 -19.20
CA GLN A 123 -25.19 -5.50 -20.17
C GLN A 123 -23.84 -6.23 -20.37
N LYS A 124 -22.70 -5.79 -19.79
CA LYS A 124 -21.40 -6.49 -19.89
C LYS A 124 -20.51 -6.18 -18.66
N SER A 125 -20.16 -7.23 -17.91
CA SER A 125 -19.45 -7.19 -16.63
C SER A 125 -17.97 -6.84 -16.78
N CYS A 126 -17.45 -5.77 -16.15
CA CYS A 126 -16.01 -5.53 -16.05
C CYS A 126 -15.47 -6.15 -14.75
N ILE A 127 -14.21 -6.55 -14.79
CA ILE A 127 -13.50 -7.19 -13.68
C ILE A 127 -12.63 -6.14 -12.99
N VAL A 128 -12.55 -6.19 -11.67
CA VAL A 128 -11.73 -5.24 -10.90
C VAL A 128 -10.23 -5.52 -11.08
N MET A 129 -9.44 -4.45 -11.09
CA MET A 129 -7.99 -4.49 -11.31
C MET A 129 -7.26 -5.41 -10.34
N GLY A 130 -7.67 -5.42 -9.07
CA GLY A 130 -7.06 -6.24 -8.04
C GLY A 130 -7.04 -7.73 -8.40
N TRP A 131 -8.19 -8.25 -8.83
CA TRP A 131 -8.31 -9.63 -9.30
C TRP A 131 -7.44 -9.89 -10.54
N ILE A 132 -7.42 -8.96 -11.50
CA ILE A 132 -6.65 -9.13 -12.75
C ILE A 132 -5.16 -9.32 -12.45
N TYR A 133 -4.58 -8.49 -11.59
CA TYR A 133 -3.18 -8.67 -11.16
C TYR A 133 -2.97 -9.97 -10.36
N SER A 134 -3.95 -10.36 -9.55
CA SER A 134 -3.91 -11.61 -8.77
C SER A 134 -3.96 -12.89 -9.62
N ALA A 135 -4.64 -12.82 -10.76
CA ALA A 135 -4.85 -13.93 -11.67
C ALA A 135 -3.77 -14.00 -12.76
N ALA A 136 -2.98 -12.95 -12.92
CA ALA A 136 -1.93 -12.88 -13.92
C ALA A 136 -0.79 -13.87 -13.60
N LEU A 137 -0.22 -14.45 -14.65
CA LEU A 137 0.96 -15.29 -14.59
C LEU A 137 2.19 -14.50 -14.09
N SER A 138 2.30 -13.23 -14.49
CA SER A 138 3.30 -12.31 -13.93
C SER A 138 2.93 -10.86 -14.19
N VAL A 139 3.59 -9.95 -13.49
CA VAL A 139 3.49 -8.50 -13.72
C VAL A 139 4.80 -7.98 -14.29
N LEU A 140 4.73 -7.38 -15.47
CA LEU A 140 5.84 -6.78 -16.20
C LEU A 140 5.77 -5.26 -16.03
N ILE A 141 6.68 -4.71 -15.24
CA ILE A 141 6.77 -3.28 -14.93
C ILE A 141 7.75 -2.63 -15.89
N VAL A 142 7.26 -1.75 -16.73
CA VAL A 142 8.05 -0.99 -17.70
C VAL A 142 8.46 0.34 -17.07
N LEU A 143 9.74 0.45 -16.73
CA LEU A 143 10.31 1.63 -16.12
C LEU A 143 10.93 2.57 -17.16
N GLN A 144 10.93 3.86 -16.85
CA GLN A 144 11.51 4.89 -17.70
C GLN A 144 13.00 5.10 -17.37
N HIS A 145 13.71 5.75 -18.30
CA HIS A 145 15.04 6.32 -18.03
C HIS A 145 14.91 7.45 -17.00
N PRO A 146 15.81 7.57 -15.99
CA PRO A 146 17.09 6.88 -15.81
C PRO A 146 17.07 5.61 -14.97
N ILE A 147 15.94 5.27 -14.34
CA ILE A 147 15.87 4.25 -13.29
C ILE A 147 16.25 2.87 -13.81
N TRP A 148 15.91 2.57 -15.06
CA TRP A 148 16.35 1.33 -15.69
C TRP A 148 17.86 1.10 -15.58
N ARG A 149 18.68 2.14 -15.82
CA ARG A 149 20.16 2.00 -15.74
C ARG A 149 20.61 1.62 -14.34
N ILE A 150 19.91 2.11 -13.32
CA ILE A 150 20.18 1.76 -11.92
C ILE A 150 19.86 0.28 -11.71
N ILE A 151 18.66 -0.16 -12.09
CA ILE A 151 18.22 -1.56 -11.92
C ILE A 151 19.11 -2.54 -12.68
N GLU A 152 19.48 -2.19 -13.91
CA GLU A 152 20.37 -2.98 -14.75
C GLU A 152 21.76 -3.13 -14.10
N SER A 153 22.33 -2.04 -13.59
CA SER A 153 23.62 -2.06 -12.89
C SER A 153 23.62 -2.91 -11.60
N VAL A 154 22.46 -3.00 -10.94
CA VAL A 154 22.26 -3.77 -9.71
C VAL A 154 22.10 -5.26 -10.02
N SER A 155 21.53 -5.58 -11.18
CA SER A 155 21.14 -6.94 -11.55
C SER A 155 22.20 -7.70 -12.34
N ALA A 156 23.28 -7.02 -12.73
CA ALA A 156 24.44 -7.61 -13.38
C ALA A 156 24.93 -8.87 -12.63
N VAL A 157 25.02 -9.97 -13.38
CA VAL A 157 25.08 -11.38 -12.93
C VAL A 157 26.24 -11.70 -11.97
N GLU A 158 27.29 -10.87 -11.94
CA GLU A 158 28.55 -11.20 -11.27
C GLU A 158 28.61 -10.91 -9.76
N LYS A 159 27.63 -10.18 -9.19
CA LYS A 159 27.71 -9.77 -7.78
C LYS A 159 26.81 -10.61 -6.87
N LYS A 160 27.43 -11.38 -5.98
CA LYS A 160 26.76 -12.14 -4.90
C LYS A 160 26.09 -11.25 -3.84
N SER A 161 26.47 -9.98 -3.76
CA SER A 161 25.96 -9.01 -2.78
C SER A 161 25.32 -7.82 -3.49
N PRO A 162 24.23 -7.25 -2.94
CA PRO A 162 23.59 -6.07 -3.51
C PRO A 162 24.58 -4.90 -3.54
N ARG A 163 24.67 -4.21 -4.69
CA ARG A 163 25.43 -2.96 -4.82
C ARG A 163 24.72 -1.87 -4.01
N VAL A 164 25.47 -1.05 -3.28
CA VAL A 164 24.93 0.17 -2.65
C VAL A 164 24.70 1.23 -3.73
N LEU A 165 23.50 1.82 -3.75
CA LEU A 165 23.18 2.97 -4.58
C LEU A 165 23.82 4.24 -4.03
N SER A 166 24.33 5.10 -4.90
CA SER A 166 24.76 6.44 -4.50
C SER A 166 23.57 7.29 -4.05
N TYR A 167 23.83 8.40 -3.36
CA TYR A 167 22.79 9.36 -2.99
C TYR A 167 21.99 9.86 -4.22
N ASP A 168 22.68 10.19 -5.30
CA ASP A 168 22.05 10.68 -6.54
C ASP A 168 21.20 9.60 -7.21
N GLU A 169 21.66 8.35 -7.19
CA GLU A 169 20.87 7.21 -7.68
C GLU A 169 19.62 7.00 -6.85
N MET A 170 19.71 7.02 -5.51
CA MET A 170 18.54 6.93 -4.64
C MET A 170 17.57 8.10 -4.87
N GLN A 171 18.07 9.31 -5.09
CA GLN A 171 17.25 10.48 -5.41
C GLN A 171 16.52 10.36 -6.76
N ILE A 172 17.12 9.70 -7.75
CA ILE A 172 16.46 9.39 -9.02
C ILE A 172 15.30 8.42 -8.79
N VAL A 173 15.53 7.35 -8.02
CA VAL A 173 14.52 6.33 -7.73
C VAL A 173 13.40 6.91 -6.85
N GLU A 174 13.73 7.70 -5.85
CA GLU A 174 12.79 8.40 -4.96
C GLU A 174 11.79 9.28 -5.71
N LYS A 175 12.21 9.94 -6.79
CA LYS A 175 11.38 10.85 -7.60
C LYS A 175 10.56 10.15 -8.67
N ASP A 176 10.67 8.82 -8.76
CA ASP A 176 9.98 8.08 -9.79
C ASP A 176 8.46 8.09 -9.59
N LYS A 177 7.75 8.31 -10.70
CA LYS A 177 6.29 8.35 -10.71
C LYS A 177 5.66 6.97 -10.55
N TRP A 178 6.33 5.91 -11.01
CA TRP A 178 5.84 4.56 -10.77
C TRP A 178 6.00 4.24 -9.29
N ILE A 179 7.15 4.49 -8.67
CA ILE A 179 7.35 4.14 -7.25
C ILE A 179 6.38 4.87 -6.31
N SER A 180 6.16 6.17 -6.54
CA SER A 180 5.37 7.02 -5.64
C SER A 180 3.85 6.89 -5.78
N ARG A 181 3.31 6.35 -6.88
CA ARG A 181 1.84 6.37 -7.12
C ARG A 181 1.08 5.33 -6.30
N VAL A 182 -0.22 5.58 -6.09
CA VAL A 182 -1.15 4.66 -5.38
C VAL A 182 -1.32 3.31 -6.08
N TRP A 183 -1.32 3.26 -7.41
CA TRP A 183 -1.55 2.02 -8.16
C TRP A 183 -0.44 0.98 -7.96
N THR A 184 0.79 1.44 -7.70
CA THR A 184 1.96 0.60 -7.54
C THR A 184 1.85 -0.38 -6.38
N TYR A 185 1.15 0.01 -5.31
CA TYR A 185 0.91 -0.90 -4.20
C TYR A 185 0.17 -2.15 -4.68
N GLN A 186 -1.05 -2.00 -5.21
CA GLN A 186 -1.85 -3.16 -5.63
C GLN A 186 -1.15 -3.97 -6.74
N GLU A 187 -0.46 -3.30 -7.68
CA GLU A 187 0.25 -3.95 -8.78
C GLU A 187 1.37 -4.88 -8.28
N LEU A 188 2.07 -4.45 -7.22
CA LEU A 188 3.10 -5.25 -6.58
C LEU A 188 2.50 -6.33 -5.70
N VAL A 189 1.66 -5.96 -4.74
CA VAL A 189 1.22 -6.90 -3.71
C VAL A 189 0.29 -7.98 -4.30
N ASN A 190 -0.45 -7.68 -5.36
CA ASN A 190 -1.31 -8.67 -6.01
C ASN A 190 -0.57 -9.49 -7.07
N GLY A 191 0.56 -9.00 -7.57
CA GLY A 191 1.33 -9.64 -8.64
C GLY A 191 2.42 -10.57 -8.12
N TYR A 192 2.47 -11.80 -8.60
CA TYR A 192 3.60 -12.69 -8.33
C TYR A 192 3.75 -13.76 -9.43
N PRO A 193 4.93 -13.92 -10.07
CA PRO A 193 6.15 -13.10 -9.96
C PRO A 193 6.06 -11.70 -10.60
N VAL A 194 7.02 -10.84 -10.24
CA VAL A 194 7.15 -9.46 -10.75
C VAL A 194 8.50 -9.26 -11.42
N PHE A 195 8.50 -8.65 -12.62
CA PHE A 195 9.71 -8.33 -13.39
C PHE A 195 9.75 -6.86 -13.79
N PHE A 196 10.95 -6.29 -13.81
CA PHE A 196 11.23 -4.96 -14.36
C PHE A 196 11.79 -5.05 -15.78
N THR A 197 11.37 -4.12 -16.63
CA THR A 197 11.87 -3.93 -17.99
C THR A 197 11.91 -2.43 -18.34
N THR A 198 12.30 -2.09 -19.57
CA THR A 198 12.41 -0.72 -20.07
C THR A 198 12.10 -0.67 -21.57
N LEU A 199 11.89 0.54 -22.08
CA LEU A 199 11.75 0.80 -23.51
C LEU A 199 13.05 0.60 -24.30
N GLU A 200 14.19 0.90 -23.67
CA GLU A 200 15.52 0.90 -24.29
C GLU A 200 16.52 0.07 -23.47
N PRO A 201 16.49 -1.27 -23.57
CA PRO A 201 17.39 -2.13 -22.80
C PRO A 201 18.81 -2.01 -23.34
N THR A 202 19.78 -1.77 -22.45
CA THR A 202 21.20 -1.63 -22.79
C THR A 202 21.96 -2.96 -22.73
N ILE A 203 21.46 -3.96 -22.01
CA ILE A 203 22.02 -5.31 -21.92
C ILE A 203 21.07 -6.34 -22.57
N SER A 204 21.64 -7.44 -23.08
CA SER A 204 20.91 -8.64 -23.52
C SER A 204 20.23 -9.32 -22.33
N GLY A 205 19.06 -8.81 -21.95
CA GLY A 205 18.29 -9.27 -20.80
C GLY A 205 17.13 -8.32 -20.58
N HIS A 206 15.99 -8.61 -21.21
CA HIS A 206 14.85 -7.68 -21.29
C HIS A 206 13.96 -7.70 -20.05
N ALA A 207 14.27 -8.52 -19.04
CA ALA A 207 13.50 -8.64 -17.81
C ALA A 207 14.42 -8.92 -16.63
N ILE A 208 14.17 -8.23 -15.51
CA ILE A 208 14.91 -8.38 -14.25
C ILE A 208 13.91 -8.72 -13.15
N GLY A 209 14.10 -9.87 -12.48
CA GLY A 209 13.30 -10.24 -11.32
C GLY A 209 13.41 -9.21 -10.19
N SER A 210 12.27 -8.87 -9.59
CA SER A 210 12.17 -7.71 -8.69
C SER A 210 12.98 -7.81 -7.39
N GLY A 211 13.21 -9.03 -6.89
CA GLY A 211 13.89 -9.28 -5.61
C GLY A 211 15.29 -8.67 -5.49
N LYS A 212 16.11 -8.67 -6.56
CA LYS A 212 17.46 -8.09 -6.53
C LYS A 212 17.42 -6.57 -6.36
N PHE A 213 16.52 -5.91 -7.08
CA PHE A 213 16.35 -4.46 -6.98
C PHE A 213 15.89 -4.05 -5.58
N PHE A 214 14.91 -4.78 -5.03
CA PHE A 214 14.38 -4.54 -3.71
C PHE A 214 15.40 -4.74 -2.59
N ASN A 215 16.18 -5.82 -2.65
CA ASN A 215 17.29 -6.02 -1.71
C ASN A 215 18.34 -4.89 -1.81
N CYS A 216 18.59 -4.37 -3.00
CA CYS A 216 19.50 -3.24 -3.21
C CYS A 216 18.96 -1.94 -2.61
N VAL A 217 17.67 -1.61 -2.81
CA VAL A 217 17.03 -0.45 -2.17
C VAL A 217 17.06 -0.60 -0.64
N GLY A 218 16.68 -1.77 -0.13
CA GLY A 218 16.81 -2.20 1.27
C GLY A 218 18.17 -1.86 1.87
N PHE A 219 19.19 -2.46 1.28
CA PHE A 219 20.57 -2.34 1.72
C PHE A 219 21.12 -0.91 1.59
N SER A 220 20.70 -0.16 0.56
CA SER A 220 21.16 1.21 0.34
C SER A 220 20.60 2.19 1.36
N LEU A 221 19.31 2.07 1.70
CA LEU A 221 18.70 2.88 2.76
C LEU A 221 19.34 2.60 4.12
N ASP A 222 19.57 1.33 4.46
CA ASP A 222 20.23 0.97 5.72
C ASP A 222 21.69 1.48 5.77
N THR A 223 22.44 1.32 4.67
CA THR A 223 23.82 1.82 4.57
C THR A 223 23.88 3.34 4.70
N TRP A 224 22.99 4.06 4.01
CA TRP A 224 22.93 5.52 4.07
C TRP A 224 22.53 6.01 5.47
N LYS A 225 21.53 5.37 6.10
CA LYS A 225 21.12 5.65 7.48
C LYS A 225 22.32 5.56 8.42
N ARG A 226 23.06 4.43 8.40
CA ARG A 226 24.27 4.22 9.21
C ARG A 226 25.35 5.27 8.93
N ALA A 227 25.64 5.54 7.67
CA ALA A 227 26.67 6.51 7.27
C ALA A 227 26.33 7.96 7.65
N SER A 228 25.03 8.31 7.65
CA SER A 228 24.58 9.66 8.00
C SER A 228 24.64 9.92 9.50
N GLY A 229 24.49 8.89 10.34
CA GLY A 229 24.36 9.00 11.79
C GLY A 229 23.12 9.79 12.25
N LYS A 230 22.14 10.03 11.36
CA LYS A 230 20.95 10.85 11.64
C LYS A 230 19.72 10.05 12.08
N GLY A 231 19.87 8.73 12.31
CA GLY A 231 18.75 7.85 12.65
C GLY A 231 17.78 7.62 11.49
N TYR A 232 16.72 6.85 11.75
CA TYR A 232 15.70 6.54 10.75
C TYR A 232 14.89 7.76 10.29
N ILE A 233 14.73 8.78 11.14
CA ILE A 233 13.98 10.00 10.81
C ILE A 233 14.50 10.67 9.53
N ALA A 234 15.81 10.59 9.28
CA ALA A 234 16.40 11.15 8.07
C ALA A 234 16.00 10.38 6.80
N VAL A 235 15.75 9.07 6.90
CA VAL A 235 15.24 8.25 5.79
C VAL A 235 13.83 8.72 5.43
N LEU A 236 12.95 8.88 6.42
CA LEU A 236 11.59 9.39 6.21
C LEU A 236 11.58 10.79 5.58
N GLU A 237 12.52 11.64 5.96
CA GLU A 237 12.59 13.02 5.43
C GLU A 237 13.17 13.08 4.01
N THR A 238 14.05 12.16 3.65
CA THR A 238 14.85 12.24 2.42
C THR A 238 14.36 11.29 1.33
N PHE A 239 13.86 10.13 1.73
CA PHE A 239 13.57 8.97 0.87
C PHE A 239 12.23 8.30 1.21
N HIS A 240 11.18 9.10 1.43
CA HIS A 240 9.87 8.62 1.86
C HIS A 240 9.20 7.63 0.89
N ASN A 241 9.38 7.82 -0.43
CA ASN A 241 8.82 6.90 -1.42
C ASN A 241 9.56 5.56 -1.44
N LEU A 242 10.89 5.59 -1.26
CA LEU A 242 11.68 4.36 -1.10
C LEU A 242 11.34 3.64 0.21
N ASP A 243 11.08 4.38 1.29
CA ASP A 243 10.64 3.82 2.57
C ASP A 243 9.28 3.12 2.43
N THR A 244 8.31 3.82 1.83
CA THR A 244 6.98 3.26 1.52
C THR A 244 7.08 2.06 0.57
N LEU A 245 8.05 2.06 -0.36
CA LEU A 245 8.31 0.92 -1.22
C LEU A 245 8.82 -0.28 -0.41
N GLN A 246 9.70 -0.09 0.58
CA GLN A 246 10.13 -1.17 1.48
C GLN A 246 8.96 -1.78 2.26
N ASP A 247 8.05 -0.96 2.79
CA ASP A 247 6.86 -1.44 3.48
C ASP A 247 5.96 -2.28 2.54
N THR A 248 5.79 -1.85 1.29
CA THR A 248 5.03 -2.60 0.28
C THR A 248 5.65 -3.98 -0.02
N LEU A 249 6.97 -4.12 0.12
CA LEU A 249 7.66 -5.38 -0.10
C LEU A 249 7.54 -6.32 1.07
N ALA A 250 7.56 -5.79 2.29
CA ALA A 250 7.24 -6.57 3.46
C ALA A 250 5.83 -7.17 3.29
N ASP A 251 4.85 -6.40 2.82
CA ASP A 251 3.50 -6.89 2.55
C ASP A 251 3.45 -7.97 1.44
N LEU A 252 4.27 -7.83 0.40
CA LEU A 252 4.38 -8.83 -0.67
C LEU A 252 5.03 -10.14 -0.19
N GLN A 253 6.05 -10.06 0.67
CA GLN A 253 6.81 -11.23 1.12
C GLN A 253 6.18 -11.95 2.32
N LEU A 254 5.51 -11.20 3.20
CA LEU A 254 5.02 -11.71 4.49
C LEU A 254 3.51 -12.00 4.48
N GLY A 255 2.75 -11.37 3.59
CA GLY A 255 1.30 -11.56 3.51
C GLY A 255 0.88 -12.41 2.32
N ASN A 256 0.09 -13.47 2.55
CA ASN A 256 -0.74 -13.96 1.44
C ASN A 256 -1.74 -12.84 1.07
N TYR A 257 -2.20 -12.85 -0.18
CA TYR A 257 -3.08 -11.81 -0.75
C TYR A 257 -4.23 -11.33 0.16
N LEU A 258 -4.81 -12.21 1.01
CA LEU A 258 -5.94 -11.89 1.88
C LEU A 258 -5.59 -11.69 3.37
N ASP A 259 -4.32 -11.86 3.75
CA ASP A 259 -3.89 -11.71 5.15
C ASP A 259 -3.56 -10.24 5.50
N ARG A 260 -3.68 -9.33 4.52
CA ARG A 260 -3.40 -7.90 4.69
C ARG A 260 -4.58 -7.22 5.36
N THR A 261 -4.27 -6.45 6.39
CA THR A 261 -5.28 -5.65 7.08
C THR A 261 -5.64 -4.40 6.30
N ALA A 262 -6.87 -3.95 6.44
CA ALA A 262 -7.33 -2.67 5.94
C ALA A 262 -6.44 -1.53 6.43
N PHE A 263 -6.04 -1.55 7.70
CA PHE A 263 -5.12 -0.55 8.24
C PHE A 263 -3.75 -0.57 7.54
N GLY A 264 -3.12 -1.74 7.37
CA GLY A 264 -1.84 -1.86 6.68
C GLY A 264 -1.88 -1.37 5.23
N ILE A 265 -2.95 -1.72 4.50
CA ILE A 265 -3.20 -1.24 3.14
C ILE A 265 -3.35 0.29 3.14
N LEU A 266 -4.21 0.84 4.01
CA LEU A 266 -4.46 2.28 4.05
C LEU A 266 -3.20 3.07 4.46
N SER A 267 -2.39 2.56 5.39
CA SER A 267 -1.11 3.15 5.81
C SER A 267 -0.10 3.21 4.68
N ASN A 268 0.05 2.14 3.90
CA ASN A 268 0.90 2.12 2.71
C ASN A 268 0.41 3.07 1.60
N MET A 269 -0.91 3.27 1.51
CA MET A 269 -1.52 4.14 0.49
C MET A 269 -1.49 5.62 0.84
N ALA A 270 -1.43 5.97 2.13
CA ALA A 270 -1.61 7.33 2.60
C ALA A 270 -0.47 8.29 2.19
N LEU A 271 0.75 7.77 2.02
CA LEU A 271 1.92 8.56 1.59
C LEU A 271 2.14 8.53 0.07
N ARG A 272 1.32 7.78 -0.67
CA ARG A 272 1.44 7.63 -2.12
C ARG A 272 0.70 8.73 -2.87
N THR A 273 1.22 9.08 -4.04
CA THR A 273 0.68 10.15 -4.89
C THR A 273 -0.46 9.65 -5.75
N PHE A 274 -1.44 10.52 -5.95
CA PHE A 274 -2.52 10.36 -6.92
C PHE A 274 -2.84 11.72 -7.53
N VAL A 275 -3.47 11.72 -8.71
CA VAL A 275 -3.90 12.96 -9.35
C VAL A 275 -5.12 13.49 -8.58
N PRO A 276 -5.14 14.75 -8.08
CA PRO A 276 -6.24 15.27 -7.26
C PRO A 276 -7.62 15.18 -7.92
N ALA A 277 -7.69 15.38 -9.23
CA ALA A 277 -8.92 15.20 -10.02
C ALA A 277 -9.46 13.75 -10.03
N PHE A 278 -8.64 12.80 -9.57
CA PHE A 278 -8.95 11.36 -9.48
C PHE A 278 -8.63 10.82 -8.07
N ALA A 279 -9.05 11.54 -7.03
CA ALA A 279 -8.84 11.15 -5.62
C ALA A 279 -9.36 9.75 -5.28
N GLN A 280 -10.38 9.27 -6.00
CA GLN A 280 -10.91 7.92 -5.88
C GLN A 280 -9.88 6.81 -6.13
N ASN A 281 -8.81 7.11 -6.88
CA ASN A 281 -7.79 6.11 -7.21
C ASN A 281 -7.14 5.50 -5.97
N ARG A 282 -7.02 6.26 -4.86
CA ARG A 282 -6.47 5.72 -3.62
C ARG A 282 -7.37 4.64 -3.03
N LEU A 283 -8.67 4.88 -2.93
CA LEU A 283 -9.63 3.91 -2.40
C LEU A 283 -9.84 2.74 -3.35
N LEU A 284 -9.89 2.99 -4.67
CA LEU A 284 -9.96 1.93 -5.68
C LEU A 284 -8.75 1.00 -5.62
N ALA A 285 -7.54 1.57 -5.46
CA ALA A 285 -6.35 0.76 -5.30
C ALA A 285 -6.34 0.00 -3.97
N SER A 286 -6.87 0.61 -2.90
CA SER A 286 -7.01 -0.05 -1.60
C SER A 286 -7.97 -1.22 -1.67
N LEU A 287 -9.13 -1.04 -2.32
CA LEU A 287 -10.10 -2.11 -2.58
C LEU A 287 -9.50 -3.25 -3.41
N GLY A 288 -8.71 -2.91 -4.44
CA GLY A 288 -7.99 -3.87 -5.27
C GLY A 288 -7.01 -4.73 -4.49
N ALA A 289 -6.31 -4.13 -3.52
CA ALA A 289 -5.40 -4.87 -2.64
C ALA A 289 -6.13 -5.63 -1.52
N LEU A 290 -7.33 -5.18 -1.14
CA LEU A 290 -8.12 -5.76 -0.06
C LEU A 290 -8.90 -7.00 -0.51
N SER A 291 -9.43 -7.06 -1.74
CA SER A 291 -10.31 -8.16 -2.18
C SER A 291 -9.86 -8.87 -3.45
N LYS A 292 -10.18 -10.17 -3.54
CA LYS A 292 -10.08 -11.02 -4.74
C LYS A 292 -11.40 -11.10 -5.51
N ASP A 293 -12.45 -10.46 -5.02
CA ASP A 293 -13.73 -10.53 -5.71
C ASP A 293 -13.58 -9.92 -7.10
N THR A 294 -14.12 -10.60 -8.09
CA THR A 294 -14.08 -10.17 -9.48
C THR A 294 -14.95 -8.92 -9.73
N SER A 295 -15.88 -8.62 -8.81
CA SER A 295 -16.70 -7.41 -8.78
C SER A 295 -17.10 -7.05 -7.34
N TRP A 296 -17.24 -5.76 -7.05
CA TRP A 296 -17.70 -5.24 -5.76
C TRP A 296 -19.12 -4.64 -5.82
N GLY A 297 -19.95 -5.13 -6.74
CA GLY A 297 -21.31 -4.65 -6.94
C GLY A 297 -21.40 -3.37 -7.81
N PRO A 298 -22.48 -2.58 -7.68
CA PRO A 298 -22.69 -1.38 -8.49
C PRO A 298 -21.55 -0.35 -8.34
N PRO A 299 -21.16 0.36 -9.42
CA PRO A 299 -20.09 1.35 -9.34
C PRO A 299 -20.48 2.52 -8.42
N SER A 300 -19.56 2.90 -7.55
CA SER A 300 -19.69 4.08 -6.71
C SER A 300 -19.57 5.35 -7.56
N THR A 301 -20.36 6.35 -7.20
CA THR A 301 -20.44 7.67 -7.81
C THR A 301 -19.75 8.75 -6.98
N THR A 302 -19.53 8.46 -5.70
CA THR A 302 -18.86 9.36 -4.76
C THR A 302 -17.77 8.63 -3.98
N LEU A 303 -16.85 9.40 -3.39
CA LEU A 303 -15.84 8.85 -2.47
C LEU A 303 -16.47 8.26 -1.21
N ALA A 304 -17.60 8.81 -0.75
CA ALA A 304 -18.34 8.29 0.39
C ALA A 304 -18.87 6.88 0.13
N GLU A 305 -19.46 6.65 -1.05
CA GLU A 305 -19.91 5.33 -1.48
C GLU A 305 -18.74 4.34 -1.61
N LEU A 306 -17.57 4.80 -2.07
CA LEU A 306 -16.35 3.98 -2.10
C LEU A 306 -15.84 3.62 -0.71
N ALA A 307 -15.83 4.59 0.22
CA ALA A 307 -15.42 4.38 1.59
C ALA A 307 -16.35 3.38 2.29
N GLU A 308 -17.67 3.54 2.14
CA GLU A 308 -18.67 2.62 2.68
C GLU A 308 -18.49 1.20 2.14
N LYS A 309 -18.21 1.08 0.83
CA LYS A 309 -17.94 -0.21 0.19
C LYS A 309 -16.68 -0.88 0.76
N LEU A 310 -15.60 -0.13 0.96
CA LEU A 310 -14.38 -0.63 1.58
C LEU A 310 -14.65 -1.11 3.01
N MET A 311 -15.30 -0.29 3.84
CA MET A 311 -15.67 -0.67 5.21
C MET A 311 -16.54 -1.93 5.23
N SER A 312 -17.56 -2.01 4.36
CA SER A 312 -18.43 -3.18 4.25
C SER A 312 -17.67 -4.47 3.92
N ILE A 313 -16.70 -4.40 3.01
CA ILE A 313 -15.84 -5.55 2.68
C ILE A 313 -15.00 -5.95 3.90
N CYS A 314 -14.40 -5.00 4.60
CA CYS A 314 -13.64 -5.27 5.82
C CYS A 314 -14.50 -5.93 6.90
N GLU A 315 -15.69 -5.36 7.18
CA GLU A 315 -16.65 -5.91 8.14
C GLU A 315 -17.06 -7.35 7.78
N SER A 316 -17.28 -7.64 6.49
CA SER A 316 -17.62 -9.00 6.03
C SER A 316 -16.50 -10.03 6.23
N LYS A 317 -15.24 -9.56 6.24
CA LYS A 317 -14.05 -10.38 6.47
C LYS A 317 -13.71 -10.52 7.95
N GLY A 318 -14.38 -9.78 8.82
CA GLY A 318 -14.06 -9.69 10.24
C GLY A 318 -12.82 -8.83 10.53
N ASP A 319 -12.35 -8.04 9.56
CA ASP A 319 -11.25 -7.09 9.76
C ASP A 319 -11.81 -5.71 10.12
N PHE A 320 -11.61 -5.28 11.35
CA PHE A 320 -12.07 -3.98 11.86
C PHE A 320 -10.94 -2.97 11.98
N SER A 321 -9.77 -3.25 11.41
CA SER A 321 -8.60 -2.35 11.51
C SER A 321 -8.82 -0.98 10.84
N PHE A 322 -9.79 -0.86 9.92
CA PHE A 322 -10.17 0.40 9.29
C PHE A 322 -10.74 1.45 10.25
N ILE A 323 -11.11 1.07 11.49
CA ILE A 323 -11.62 2.01 12.50
C ILE A 323 -10.54 2.97 13.01
N TYR A 324 -9.26 2.61 12.83
CA TYR A 324 -8.11 3.40 13.27
C TYR A 324 -7.74 4.47 12.25
N THR A 325 -8.70 5.26 11.82
CA THR A 325 -8.48 6.39 10.93
C THR A 325 -8.68 7.71 11.66
N SER A 326 -8.07 8.77 11.13
CA SER A 326 -8.21 10.16 11.58
C SER A 326 -9.55 10.78 11.17
N ASP A 327 -10.42 9.99 10.53
CA ASP A 327 -11.72 10.42 10.06
C ASP A 327 -12.69 10.74 11.20
N VAL A 328 -13.60 11.69 10.94
CA VAL A 328 -14.73 11.96 11.83
C VAL A 328 -15.58 10.70 11.98
N ARG A 329 -16.05 10.41 13.19
CA ARG A 329 -16.92 9.25 13.47
C ARG A 329 -18.30 9.42 12.86
N ASP A 330 -18.92 8.30 12.50
CA ASP A 330 -20.32 8.28 12.08
C ASP A 330 -21.21 8.76 13.24
N THR A 331 -22.23 9.56 12.94
CA THR A 331 -23.18 10.05 13.96
C THR A 331 -24.47 9.22 13.96
N SER A 332 -24.60 8.27 13.03
CA SER A 332 -25.75 7.37 12.95
C SER A 332 -25.79 6.44 14.18
N PRO A 333 -26.99 6.16 14.74
CA PRO A 333 -27.13 5.28 15.90
C PRO A 333 -26.46 3.92 15.70
N GLY A 334 -25.60 3.53 16.64
CA GLY A 334 -24.89 2.24 16.62
C GLY A 334 -23.67 2.16 15.69
N LEU A 335 -23.32 3.24 14.99
CA LEU A 335 -22.17 3.29 14.07
C LEU A 335 -21.05 4.23 14.54
N GLY A 336 -21.18 4.88 15.70
CA GLY A 336 -20.20 5.85 16.18
C GLY A 336 -18.78 5.34 16.40
N TRP A 337 -18.57 4.03 16.41
CA TRP A 337 -17.26 3.41 16.51
C TRP A 337 -16.46 3.44 15.20
N ARG A 338 -17.14 3.53 14.04
CA ARG A 338 -16.50 3.55 12.72
C ARG A 338 -16.39 4.98 12.17
N PRO A 339 -15.45 5.22 11.23
CA PRO A 339 -15.39 6.49 10.52
C PRO A 339 -16.64 6.71 9.65
N SER A 340 -17.04 7.97 9.51
CA SER A 340 -18.13 8.39 8.62
C SER A 340 -17.69 8.26 7.15
N PRO A 341 -18.51 7.65 6.28
CA PRO A 341 -18.24 7.65 4.84
C PRO A 341 -18.36 9.07 4.25
N SER A 342 -19.16 9.95 4.86
CA SER A 342 -19.33 11.33 4.42
C SER A 342 -18.41 12.25 5.21
N GLN A 343 -17.22 12.51 4.65
CA GLN A 343 -16.24 13.44 5.20
C GLN A 343 -16.57 14.89 4.83
N LEU A 344 -16.50 15.79 5.82
CA LEU A 344 -16.54 17.25 5.65
C LEU A 344 -15.12 17.81 5.85
N ALA A 345 -14.18 17.50 4.96
CA ALA A 345 -12.86 18.14 4.97
C ALA A 345 -12.78 19.14 3.82
N ALA A 346 -12.49 20.40 4.15
CA ALA A 346 -12.65 21.56 3.28
C ALA A 346 -11.64 21.61 2.11
N ASP A 347 -10.53 20.87 2.15
CA ASP A 347 -9.39 21.17 1.27
C ASP A 347 -8.82 19.96 0.51
N GLU A 348 -9.04 18.72 0.98
CA GLU A 348 -8.58 17.49 0.29
C GLU A 348 -9.60 16.35 0.45
N PRO A 349 -10.09 15.74 -0.65
CA PRO A 349 -11.12 14.71 -0.59
C PRO A 349 -10.53 13.35 -0.20
N MET A 350 -10.27 13.15 1.10
CA MET A 350 -9.59 11.97 1.64
C MET A 350 -10.43 11.26 2.70
N ASN A 351 -11.04 10.13 2.37
CA ASN A 351 -11.71 9.23 3.31
C ASN A 351 -10.79 8.10 3.80
N LEU A 352 -10.95 7.63 5.03
CA LEU A 352 -10.17 6.51 5.58
C LEU A 352 -8.66 6.82 5.56
N VAL A 353 -8.29 7.93 6.20
CA VAL A 353 -6.88 8.31 6.39
C VAL A 353 -6.41 7.70 7.72
N PRO A 354 -5.44 6.79 7.74
CA PRO A 354 -4.94 6.17 8.98
C PRO A 354 -4.54 7.19 10.03
N VAL A 355 -4.60 6.81 11.32
CA VAL A 355 -4.07 7.66 12.40
C VAL A 355 -2.56 7.83 12.33
N ALA A 356 -1.85 6.88 11.73
CA ALA A 356 -0.42 6.94 11.45
C ALA A 356 -0.05 6.02 10.26
N ASN A 357 0.93 6.44 9.47
CA ASN A 357 1.34 5.80 8.23
C ASN A 357 2.73 5.19 8.41
N TRP A 358 2.75 3.93 8.86
CA TRP A 358 3.96 3.12 9.04
C TRP A 358 3.63 1.65 8.86
N SER A 359 4.63 0.82 8.50
CA SER A 359 4.52 -0.64 8.54
C SER A 359 3.93 -1.15 9.86
N THR A 360 2.95 -2.04 9.71
CA THR A 360 2.24 -2.69 10.81
C THR A 360 2.26 -4.19 10.61
N TRP A 361 1.99 -4.94 11.68
CA TRP A 361 1.76 -6.37 11.59
C TRP A 361 0.65 -6.81 12.52
N GLY A 362 0.13 -8.02 12.25
CA GLY A 362 -1.04 -8.57 12.92
C GLY A 362 -2.33 -8.01 12.36
N THR A 363 -3.44 -8.24 13.07
CA THR A 363 -4.80 -7.91 12.60
C THR A 363 -5.63 -7.27 13.69
N GLN A 364 -6.72 -6.59 13.33
CA GLN A 364 -7.75 -6.22 14.29
C GLN A 364 -9.03 -6.96 13.93
N ASN A 365 -9.30 -8.03 14.65
CA ASN A 365 -10.50 -8.82 14.43
C ASN A 365 -11.66 -8.31 15.29
N GLY A 366 -12.87 -8.73 14.94
CA GLY A 366 -14.06 -8.50 15.72
C GLY A 366 -15.20 -9.41 15.31
N HIS A 367 -16.22 -9.47 16.14
CA HIS A 367 -17.41 -10.29 15.90
C HIS A 367 -18.68 -9.58 16.35
N ARG A 368 -19.81 -9.91 15.72
CA ARG A 368 -21.12 -9.33 16.06
C ARG A 368 -21.97 -10.37 16.80
N ASP A 369 -22.66 -9.93 17.85
CA ASP A 369 -23.67 -10.71 18.57
C ASP A 369 -24.96 -9.88 18.80
N LEU A 370 -25.87 -10.37 19.65
CA LEU A 370 -27.12 -9.67 19.97
C LEU A 370 -26.91 -8.36 20.75
N LYS A 371 -25.73 -8.14 21.35
CA LYS A 371 -25.40 -6.94 22.13
C LYS A 371 -24.75 -5.87 21.27
N GLY A 372 -24.04 -6.25 20.22
CA GLY A 372 -23.43 -5.31 19.29
C GLY A 372 -22.18 -5.87 18.61
N LEU A 373 -21.26 -4.97 18.30
CA LEU A 373 -19.96 -5.31 17.73
C LEU A 373 -18.93 -5.45 18.85
N TRP A 374 -18.18 -6.53 18.87
CA TRP A 374 -17.04 -6.74 19.75
C TRP A 374 -15.75 -6.60 18.97
N LEU A 375 -14.80 -5.81 19.48
CA LEU A 375 -13.42 -5.84 19.02
C LEU A 375 -12.62 -6.81 19.87
N ASP A 376 -11.94 -7.74 19.22
CA ASP A 376 -11.15 -8.76 19.90
C ASP A 376 -9.72 -8.28 20.19
N GLU A 377 -9.04 -8.95 21.12
CA GLU A 377 -7.62 -8.70 21.44
C GLU A 377 -7.32 -7.25 21.87
N MET A 378 -8.23 -6.60 22.59
CA MET A 378 -8.08 -5.23 23.08
C MET A 378 -7.55 -5.20 24.52
N VAL A 379 -6.65 -4.27 24.82
CA VAL A 379 -6.13 -4.01 26.16
C VAL A 379 -6.71 -2.70 26.69
N HIS A 380 -7.31 -2.73 27.88
CA HIS A 380 -7.83 -1.54 28.56
C HIS A 380 -6.69 -0.86 29.32
N LEU A 381 -6.34 0.36 28.91
CA LEU A 381 -5.34 1.18 29.59
C LEU A 381 -5.98 2.08 30.63
N LYS A 382 -5.37 2.14 31.81
CA LYS A 382 -5.80 3.00 32.90
C LYS A 382 -4.91 4.24 32.95
N PRO A 383 -5.50 5.46 33.04
CA PRO A 383 -4.74 6.67 33.30
C PRO A 383 -3.85 6.53 34.54
N ALA A 384 -2.66 7.13 34.48
CA ALA A 384 -1.66 7.12 35.53
C ALA A 384 -0.88 8.43 35.56
N ASP A 385 -0.25 8.74 36.69
CA ASP A 385 0.54 9.97 36.84
C ASP A 385 1.87 9.90 36.07
N LYS A 386 2.40 8.69 35.86
CA LYS A 386 3.63 8.45 35.11
C LYS A 386 3.62 7.10 34.39
N ILE A 387 4.44 7.00 33.35
CA ILE A 387 4.78 5.73 32.70
C ILE A 387 5.68 4.90 33.62
N ASP A 388 5.64 3.57 33.49
CA ASP A 388 6.55 2.68 34.22
C ASP A 388 7.97 2.81 33.69
N ASP A 389 8.96 2.82 34.59
CA ASP A 389 10.37 3.08 34.27
C ASP A 389 10.93 2.06 33.24
N GLU A 390 10.46 0.81 33.26
CA GLU A 390 10.82 -0.21 32.27
C GLU A 390 10.30 0.12 30.86
N VAL A 391 9.05 0.57 30.77
CA VAL A 391 8.42 0.99 29.50
C VAL A 391 9.13 2.22 28.96
N GLU A 392 9.44 3.19 29.82
CA GLU A 392 10.19 4.38 29.43
C GLU A 392 11.53 4.00 28.81
N ASN A 393 12.29 3.11 29.46
CA ASN A 393 13.57 2.64 28.94
C ASN A 393 13.45 1.97 27.57
N VAL A 394 12.41 1.17 27.33
CA VAL A 394 12.16 0.55 26.01
C VAL A 394 11.85 1.62 24.96
N LEU A 395 10.98 2.58 25.27
CA LEU A 395 10.66 3.67 24.36
C LEU A 395 11.88 4.53 24.05
N GLN A 396 12.72 4.83 25.04
CA GLN A 396 13.99 5.55 24.83
C GLN A 396 14.92 4.78 23.89
N LYS A 397 15.04 3.45 24.02
CA LYS A 397 15.84 2.61 23.11
C LYS A 397 15.29 2.60 21.68
N ILE A 398 13.98 2.53 21.50
CA ILE A 398 13.36 2.62 20.17
C ILE A 398 13.61 4.01 19.55
N MET A 399 13.47 5.06 20.34
CA MET A 399 13.58 6.44 19.88
C MET A 399 15.01 6.85 19.59
N TYR A 400 15.99 6.42 20.38
CA TYR A 400 17.35 6.94 20.32
C TYR A 400 18.43 5.86 20.19
N GLY A 401 18.08 4.59 20.13
CA GLY A 401 19.03 3.47 20.05
C GLY A 401 19.66 3.12 21.40
N SER A 402 20.45 2.04 21.45
CA SER A 402 21.18 1.66 22.68
C SER A 402 22.58 2.30 22.73
N PRO A 403 23.07 2.71 23.91
CA PRO A 403 24.41 3.28 24.05
C PRO A 403 25.51 2.31 23.58
N ALA A 404 26.57 2.84 22.96
CA ALA A 404 27.70 2.07 22.43
C ALA A 404 28.41 1.16 23.47
N LEU A 405 28.30 1.48 24.77
CA LEU A 405 28.91 0.71 25.86
C LEU A 405 28.19 -0.62 26.19
N GLU A 406 26.95 -0.82 25.71
CA GLU A 406 26.23 -2.10 25.85
C GLU A 406 26.53 -3.08 24.69
N GLN A 407 27.36 -2.68 23.72
CA GLN A 407 27.73 -3.51 22.57
C GLN A 407 28.80 -4.53 22.98
N SER A 408 28.40 -5.76 23.29
CA SER A 408 29.37 -6.85 23.40
C SER A 408 29.96 -7.16 22.03
N GLU A 409 31.29 -7.37 21.94
CA GLU A 409 32.04 -7.70 20.72
C GLU A 409 31.53 -8.96 19.95
N LYS A 410 30.51 -9.66 20.48
CA LYS A 410 29.93 -10.88 19.90
C LYS A 410 28.54 -10.72 19.28
N GLN A 411 27.91 -9.55 19.35
CA GLN A 411 26.63 -9.30 18.68
C GLN A 411 26.85 -8.67 17.31
N SER A 412 27.00 -9.53 16.30
CA SER A 412 27.12 -9.13 14.90
C SER A 412 25.80 -8.55 14.37
N ASP A 413 25.90 -7.37 13.77
CA ASP A 413 25.11 -6.85 12.63
C ASP A 413 23.60 -6.51 12.77
N ALA A 414 22.94 -6.77 13.89
CA ALA A 414 21.53 -6.36 14.09
C ALA A 414 21.40 -5.04 14.90
N VAL A 415 21.40 -3.93 14.17
CA VAL A 415 20.69 -2.65 14.38
C VAL A 415 20.47 -2.19 15.85
N ASN A 416 21.17 -1.12 16.24
CA ASN A 416 20.86 -0.34 17.44
C ASN A 416 20.70 1.17 17.13
N ASP A 417 20.42 1.52 15.87
CA ASP A 417 20.09 2.89 15.47
C ASP A 417 18.63 3.19 15.87
N GLY A 418 18.42 4.25 16.65
CA GLY A 418 17.09 4.73 16.98
C GLY A 418 16.40 5.44 15.81
N ILE A 419 15.12 5.78 16.02
CA ILE A 419 14.38 6.69 15.15
C ILE A 419 15.14 8.01 14.97
N PHE A 420 15.63 8.58 16.07
CA PHE A 420 16.44 9.77 16.15
C PHE A 420 17.91 9.41 16.40
N PRO A 421 18.85 10.33 16.11
CA PRO A 421 20.24 10.15 16.52
C PRO A 421 20.34 10.03 18.05
N HIS A 422 21.39 9.37 18.54
CA HIS A 422 21.64 9.21 19.97
C HIS A 422 21.57 10.55 20.72
N LYS A 423 20.81 10.55 21.82
CA LYS A 423 20.50 11.74 22.62
C LYS A 423 21.78 12.40 23.16
N LYS A 424 21.99 13.68 22.87
CA LYS A 424 23.01 14.49 23.58
C LYS A 424 22.41 15.01 24.89
N SER A 425 23.22 15.12 25.94
CA SER A 425 22.76 15.53 27.27
C SER A 425 22.00 16.87 27.22
N GLY A 426 20.76 16.90 27.74
CA GLY A 426 19.95 18.11 27.89
C GLY A 426 18.74 18.26 26.95
N GLU A 427 18.40 17.25 26.15
CA GLU A 427 17.31 17.35 25.15
C GLU A 427 15.94 16.82 25.60
N GLU A 428 14.92 17.43 24.96
CA GLU A 428 13.50 17.08 24.74
C GLU A 428 12.89 15.93 25.56
N GLU A 429 11.72 16.22 26.16
CA GLU A 429 10.87 15.24 26.85
C GLU A 429 10.44 14.11 25.90
N LEU A 430 10.37 12.87 26.41
CA LEU A 430 10.02 11.69 25.61
C LEU A 430 8.70 11.87 24.84
N SER A 431 7.69 12.45 25.50
CA SER A 431 6.37 12.76 24.92
C SER A 431 6.49 13.67 23.68
N SER A 432 7.32 14.71 23.76
CA SER A 432 7.56 15.66 22.67
C SER A 432 8.30 15.01 21.50
N GLY A 433 9.34 14.21 21.80
CA GLY A 433 10.07 13.45 20.79
C GLY A 433 9.16 12.44 20.05
N LEU A 434 8.31 11.72 20.79
CA LEU A 434 7.32 10.80 20.23
C LEU A 434 6.31 11.53 19.38
N LEU A 435 5.74 12.64 19.87
CA LEU A 435 4.81 13.44 19.07
C LEU A 435 5.46 13.91 17.77
N ARG A 436 6.70 14.42 17.81
CA ARG A 436 7.43 14.85 16.62
C ARG A 436 7.56 13.71 15.61
N PHE A 437 7.88 12.51 16.08
CA PHE A 437 7.91 11.31 15.25
C PHE A 437 6.53 10.97 14.67
N LEU A 438 5.48 10.95 15.50
CA LEU A 438 4.11 10.69 15.07
C LEU A 438 3.65 11.67 13.98
N ARG A 439 3.98 12.97 14.12
CA ARG A 439 3.69 13.98 13.09
C ARG A 439 4.37 13.68 11.76
N LYS A 440 5.60 13.17 11.79
CA LYS A 440 6.35 12.82 10.57
C LYS A 440 5.71 11.67 9.80
N ILE A 441 4.95 10.83 10.49
CA ILE A 441 4.29 9.66 9.92
C ILE A 441 2.78 9.92 9.74
N GLY A 442 2.37 11.19 9.74
CA GLY A 442 1.02 11.61 9.35
C GLY A 442 0.01 11.75 10.49
N PHE A 443 0.39 11.58 11.75
CA PHE A 443 -0.54 11.81 12.87
C PHE A 443 -0.96 13.28 12.94
N LYS A 444 -2.26 13.55 12.81
CA LYS A 444 -2.86 14.90 12.85
C LYS A 444 -3.64 15.20 14.14
N GLY A 445 -3.69 14.26 15.08
CA GLY A 445 -4.46 14.36 16.32
C GLY A 445 -3.98 15.39 17.34
N HIS A 446 -4.53 15.29 18.55
CA HIS A 446 -4.19 16.13 19.68
C HIS A 446 -2.73 15.92 20.14
N GLY A 447 -2.09 16.98 20.61
CA GLY A 447 -0.67 16.98 20.92
C GLY A 447 -0.33 16.38 22.29
N GLU A 448 -1.19 16.56 23.28
CA GLU A 448 -0.95 16.09 24.65
C GLU A 448 -1.40 14.63 24.80
N PRO A 449 -0.54 13.71 25.25
CA PRO A 449 -0.93 12.32 25.44
C PRO A 449 -1.64 12.11 26.77
N GLN A 450 -2.54 11.14 26.81
CA GLN A 450 -2.96 10.52 28.07
C GLN A 450 -1.87 9.57 28.57
N VAL A 451 -1.41 9.78 29.79
CA VAL A 451 -0.37 8.98 30.42
C VAL A 451 -0.98 7.71 31.04
N CYS A 452 -0.42 6.56 30.70
CA CYS A 452 -0.76 5.26 31.27
C CYS A 452 0.54 4.59 31.76
N LYS A 453 0.46 3.65 32.70
CA LYS A 453 1.67 2.92 33.15
C LYS A 453 2.41 2.23 32.00
N GLN A 454 1.63 1.72 31.04
CA GLN A 454 2.11 0.96 29.89
C GLN A 454 2.64 1.83 28.75
N GLY A 455 2.48 3.16 28.81
CA GLY A 455 2.90 4.08 27.75
C GLY A 455 2.05 5.34 27.61
N LEU A 456 2.12 5.97 26.44
CA LEU A 456 1.43 7.22 26.13
C LEU A 456 0.39 7.00 25.03
N PHE A 457 -0.82 7.53 25.22
CA PHE A 457 -1.89 7.48 24.21
C PHE A 457 -2.18 8.86 23.63
N PHE A 458 -1.90 9.03 22.33
CA PHE A 458 -2.16 10.27 21.58
C PHE A 458 -3.48 10.14 20.81
N SER A 459 -4.53 10.83 21.26
CA SER A 459 -5.87 10.80 20.64
C SER A 459 -6.00 11.75 19.45
N GLN A 460 -6.95 11.49 18.56
CA GLN A 460 -7.28 12.42 17.46
C GLN A 460 -7.94 13.72 17.95
N LEU A 461 -8.61 13.69 19.10
CA LEU A 461 -9.31 14.81 19.72
C LEU A 461 -8.72 15.11 21.11
N GLY A 462 -8.83 16.36 21.57
CA GLY A 462 -8.60 16.70 22.98
C GLY A 462 -9.69 16.07 23.84
N LEU A 463 -9.29 15.42 24.93
CA LEU A 463 -10.18 14.61 25.76
C LEU A 463 -10.37 15.20 27.17
N GLU A 464 -9.88 16.41 27.40
CA GLU A 464 -9.81 17.06 28.72
C GLU A 464 -11.20 17.39 29.28
N SER A 465 -12.17 17.63 28.39
CA SER A 465 -13.57 17.91 28.75
C SER A 465 -14.46 16.67 28.77
N CYS A 466 -13.91 15.50 28.44
CA CYS A 466 -14.66 14.25 28.32
C CYS A 466 -14.46 13.43 29.60
N GLU A 467 -15.51 13.17 30.37
CA GLU A 467 -15.41 12.30 31.55
C GLU A 467 -16.65 11.42 31.75
N PRO A 468 -16.47 10.11 32.09
CA PRO A 468 -15.21 9.37 32.15
C PRO A 468 -14.78 8.81 30.77
N VAL A 469 -13.49 8.95 30.44
CA VAL A 469 -12.85 8.37 29.23
C VAL A 469 -12.24 7.00 29.56
N GLN A 470 -12.41 6.05 28.66
CA GLN A 470 -11.77 4.73 28.67
C GLN A 470 -10.89 4.58 27.42
N ILE A 471 -9.69 4.02 27.58
CA ILE A 471 -8.74 3.82 26.48
C ILE A 471 -8.56 2.33 26.22
N TYR A 472 -8.76 1.92 24.98
CA TYR A 472 -8.54 0.56 24.52
C TYR A 472 -7.52 0.54 23.39
N VAL A 473 -6.50 -0.30 23.50
CA VAL A 473 -5.45 -0.42 22.47
C VAL A 473 -5.44 -1.83 21.90
N SER A 474 -5.19 -1.95 20.60
CA SER A 474 -5.04 -3.26 19.98
C SER A 474 -3.82 -3.96 20.56
N SER A 475 -3.95 -5.24 20.91
CA SER A 475 -2.82 -6.09 21.23
C SER A 475 -2.45 -7.00 20.06
N SER A 476 -3.27 -7.11 19.03
CA SER A 476 -2.99 -7.95 17.86
C SER A 476 -2.40 -7.15 16.70
N LEU A 477 -2.90 -5.94 16.43
CA LEU A 477 -2.36 -5.03 15.42
C LEU A 477 -1.31 -4.09 16.05
N ARG A 478 -0.08 -4.10 15.54
CA ARG A 478 1.04 -3.40 16.19
C ARG A 478 1.98 -2.69 15.23
N TRP A 479 2.62 -1.66 15.79
CA TRP A 479 3.87 -1.06 15.32
C TRP A 479 5.03 -1.50 16.22
N THR A 480 6.25 -1.23 15.77
CA THR A 480 7.47 -1.41 16.60
C THR A 480 7.44 -0.61 17.89
N PHE A 481 6.83 0.57 17.88
CA PHE A 481 6.77 1.48 19.02
C PHE A 481 5.46 1.40 19.83
N GLY A 482 4.47 0.61 19.39
CA GLY A 482 3.16 0.59 20.05
C GLY A 482 2.03 0.01 19.20
N SER A 483 0.83 0.57 19.29
CA SER A 483 -0.37 0.01 18.64
C SER A 483 -1.44 1.08 18.42
N PRO A 484 -2.33 0.95 17.42
CA PRO A 484 -3.48 1.83 17.33
C PRO A 484 -4.49 1.54 18.45
N GLY A 485 -5.32 2.52 18.77
CA GLY A 485 -6.33 2.38 19.82
C GLY A 485 -7.54 3.29 19.65
N LEU A 486 -8.50 3.12 20.56
CA LEU A 486 -9.74 3.87 20.68
C LEU A 486 -9.87 4.43 22.09
N ALA A 487 -10.10 5.74 22.20
CA ALA A 487 -10.71 6.32 23.38
C ALA A 487 -12.24 6.29 23.22
N THR A 488 -12.95 5.98 24.29
CA THR A 488 -14.41 6.04 24.36
C THR A 488 -14.88 6.75 25.61
N TRP A 489 -15.97 7.50 25.50
CA TRP A 489 -16.61 8.21 26.60
C TRP A 489 -18.11 8.27 26.37
N LYS A 490 -18.86 8.71 27.37
CA LYS A 490 -20.30 8.95 27.24
C LYS A 490 -20.61 10.42 27.11
N GLU A 491 -21.43 10.78 26.13
CA GLU A 491 -21.96 12.11 25.94
C GLU A 491 -23.48 12.02 25.80
N SER A 492 -24.22 12.67 26.71
CA SER A 492 -25.69 12.60 26.75
C SER A 492 -26.25 11.16 26.77
N GLY A 493 -25.51 10.21 27.36
CA GLY A 493 -25.89 8.80 27.44
C GLY A 493 -25.47 7.94 26.24
N GLU A 494 -24.99 8.55 25.16
CA GLU A 494 -24.48 7.87 23.97
C GLU A 494 -22.96 7.65 24.05
N SER A 495 -22.49 6.51 23.56
CA SER A 495 -21.06 6.23 23.46
C SER A 495 -20.46 7.02 22.30
N ARG A 496 -19.37 7.74 22.58
CA ARG A 496 -18.54 8.45 21.60
C ARG A 496 -17.18 7.77 21.52
N TYR A 497 -16.51 7.94 20.39
CA TYR A 497 -15.26 7.25 20.09
C TYR A 497 -14.26 8.17 19.39
N CYS A 498 -12.98 7.96 19.65
CA CYS A 498 -11.88 8.69 19.04
C CYS A 498 -10.72 7.72 18.79
N ALA A 499 -10.21 7.65 17.55
CA ALA A 499 -9.00 6.87 17.29
C ALA A 499 -7.78 7.56 17.92
N GLY A 500 -6.74 6.79 18.18
CA GLY A 500 -5.47 7.32 18.62
C GLY A 500 -4.31 6.37 18.38
N VAL A 501 -3.12 6.86 18.69
CA VAL A 501 -1.85 6.15 18.60
C VAL A 501 -1.35 5.91 20.01
N PHE A 502 -1.20 4.64 20.40
CA PHE A 502 -0.52 4.27 21.62
C PHE A 502 0.96 4.00 21.34
N THR A 503 1.84 4.59 22.14
CA THR A 503 3.28 4.33 22.14
C THR A 503 3.65 3.69 23.47
N GLY A 504 4.04 2.42 23.46
CA GLY A 504 4.26 1.65 24.69
C GLY A 504 4.20 0.14 24.48
N ILE A 505 4.06 -0.60 25.58
CA ILE A 505 4.05 -2.07 25.58
C ILE A 505 2.69 -2.57 26.09
N PRO A 506 1.75 -2.96 25.20
CA PRO A 506 0.42 -3.38 25.62
C PRO A 506 0.40 -4.80 26.25
N LYS A 507 1.48 -5.58 26.11
CA LYS A 507 1.55 -7.01 26.49
C LYS A 507 1.51 -7.30 27.99
N THR A 508 1.64 -6.29 28.83
CA THR A 508 1.68 -6.48 30.29
C THR A 508 0.29 -6.73 30.88
N GLU A 509 -0.77 -6.54 30.09
CA GLU A 509 -2.16 -6.72 30.48
C GLU A 509 -2.84 -7.85 29.68
N VAL A 510 -3.92 -8.40 30.22
CA VAL A 510 -4.68 -9.48 29.57
C VAL A 510 -5.56 -8.90 28.46
N PRO A 511 -5.41 -9.33 27.18
CA PRO A 511 -6.31 -8.92 26.11
C PRO A 511 -7.73 -9.45 26.33
N GLN A 512 -8.72 -8.68 25.90
CA GLN A 512 -10.14 -9.00 26.03
C GLN A 512 -10.93 -8.52 24.81
N SER A 513 -12.11 -9.09 24.61
CA SER A 513 -13.09 -8.56 23.67
C SER A 513 -13.83 -7.37 24.29
N VAL A 514 -13.93 -6.26 23.58
CA VAL A 514 -14.56 -5.02 24.04
C VAL A 514 -15.78 -4.71 23.17
N LEU A 515 -16.93 -4.54 23.82
CA LEU A 515 -18.19 -4.18 23.15
C LEU A 515 -18.15 -2.71 22.71
N LEU A 516 -18.42 -2.48 21.44
CA LEU A 516 -18.71 -1.19 20.82
C LEU A 516 -20.23 -1.05 20.67
N GLY A 517 -20.81 -0.10 21.40
CA GLY A 517 -22.25 0.16 21.44
C GLY A 517 -22.61 1.05 22.61
#